data_AF-A0AAI8V021-F1
#
_entry.id   AF-A0AAI8V021-F1
#
_cell.length_a   1.000
_cell.length_b   1.000
_cell.length_c   1.000
_cell.angle_alpha   90.00
_cell.angle_beta   90.00
_cell.angle_gamma   90.00
#
_symmetry.space_group_name_H-M   'P 1'
#
loop_
_entity.id
_entity.type
_entity.pdbx_description
1 polymer ?
#
loop_
_entity_poly.entity_id
_entity_poly.type
_entity_poly.pdbx_seq_one_letter_code
_entity_poly.pdbx_strand_id
1 'polypeptide(L)'
;MRTIANGLEWSYGWQAAAAQRLRFLLDFGYATGLRISELANAALRHLDVDAAGDHWLHLVGKGGKPARVTLTPLARTALERHLLERGLPVSLARWNPPKPIVGSLDGGETGITPLRLWEVMHRFFRLAANTIEGDHPALAEKLRRAIRQWMRHSHATHALAKGVERKRPVNPS
;
A
#
# COMPACT_ATOMS: atom_id res chain seq x y z
N MET A 1 13.81 -6.65 -8.23
CA MET A 1 12.36 -6.53 -7.90
C MET A 1 11.57 -5.76 -8.95
N ARG A 2 11.93 -4.51 -9.29
CA ARG A 2 11.20 -3.72 -10.28
C ARG A 2 11.09 -4.39 -11.66
N THR A 3 12.15 -5.04 -12.13
CA THR A 3 12.17 -5.80 -13.39
C THR A 3 11.09 -6.89 -13.43
N ILE A 4 10.96 -7.67 -12.35
CA ILE A 4 9.94 -8.72 -12.23
C ILE A 4 8.53 -8.09 -12.19
N ALA A 5 8.36 -6.97 -11.48
CA ALA A 5 7.08 -6.25 -11.40
C ALA A 5 6.61 -5.70 -12.76
N ASN A 6 7.54 -5.31 -13.64
CA ASN A 6 7.22 -4.86 -14.99
C ASN A 6 6.75 -6.00 -15.90
N GLY A 7 7.22 -7.23 -15.67
CA GLY A 7 6.85 -8.41 -16.46
C GLY A 7 5.59 -9.15 -16.00
N LEU A 8 4.91 -8.70 -14.94
CA LEU A 8 3.79 -9.43 -14.32
C LEU A 8 2.65 -9.77 -15.28
N GLU A 9 2.34 -8.85 -16.19
CA GLU A 9 1.25 -8.97 -17.16
C GLU A 9 1.58 -10.01 -18.23
N TRP A 10 2.80 -9.95 -18.74
CA TRP A 10 3.22 -10.69 -19.93
C TRP A 10 3.79 -12.07 -19.59
N SER A 11 4.46 -12.20 -18.44
CA SER A 11 5.24 -13.38 -18.10
C SER A 11 4.65 -14.21 -16.96
N TYR A 12 3.72 -13.64 -16.19
CA TYR A 12 3.26 -14.27 -14.94
C TYR A 12 1.73 -14.30 -14.77
N GLY A 13 0.97 -13.94 -15.81
CA GLY A 13 -0.49 -14.07 -15.86
C GLY A 13 -1.25 -13.15 -14.88
N TRP A 14 -0.66 -12.01 -14.50
CA TRP A 14 -1.36 -11.01 -13.70
C TRP A 14 -2.24 -10.15 -14.60
N GLN A 15 -3.46 -9.84 -14.14
CA GLN A 15 -4.27 -8.80 -14.77
C GLN A 15 -3.53 -7.46 -14.71
N ALA A 16 -3.65 -6.64 -15.76
CA ALA A 16 -2.98 -5.33 -15.86
C ALA A 16 -3.22 -4.45 -14.63
N ALA A 17 -4.47 -4.30 -14.20
CA ALA A 17 -4.82 -3.50 -13.02
C ALA A 17 -4.19 -4.03 -11.70
N ALA A 18 -3.92 -5.35 -11.60
CA ALA A 18 -3.25 -5.92 -10.44
C ALA A 18 -1.74 -5.67 -10.48
N ALA A 19 -1.12 -5.78 -11.65
CA ALA A 19 0.30 -5.47 -11.83
C ALA A 19 0.59 -3.98 -11.63
N GLN A 20 -0.25 -3.09 -12.16
CA GLN A 20 -0.20 -1.64 -11.95
C GLN A 20 -0.27 -1.27 -10.46
N ARG A 21 -1.26 -1.79 -9.73
CA ARG A 21 -1.36 -1.58 -8.27
C ARG A 21 -0.13 -2.08 -7.55
N LEU A 22 0.38 -3.26 -7.88
CA LEU A 22 1.59 -3.75 -7.23
C LEU A 22 2.80 -2.85 -7.51
N ARG A 23 2.99 -2.41 -8.76
CA ARG A 23 4.06 -1.46 -9.11
C ARG A 23 3.95 -0.17 -8.29
N PHE A 24 2.73 0.37 -8.16
CA PHE A 24 2.47 1.50 -7.29
C PHE A 24 2.85 1.23 -5.83
N LEU A 25 2.43 0.09 -5.26
CA LEU A 25 2.72 -0.27 -3.87
C LEU A 25 4.22 -0.39 -3.58
N LEU A 26 4.99 -0.95 -4.53
CA LEU A 26 6.44 -1.06 -4.40
C LEU A 26 7.09 0.32 -4.42
N ASP A 27 6.73 1.18 -5.39
CA ASP A 27 7.36 2.48 -5.56
C ASP A 27 6.94 3.46 -4.46
N PHE A 28 5.64 3.57 -4.20
CA PHE A 28 5.09 4.49 -3.22
C PHE A 28 5.38 4.04 -1.79
N GLY A 29 5.28 2.74 -1.49
CA GLY A 29 5.66 2.19 -0.19
C GLY A 29 7.15 2.39 0.11
N TYR A 30 8.02 2.21 -0.89
CA TYR A 30 9.45 2.50 -0.76
C TYR A 30 9.73 3.99 -0.52
N ALA A 31 9.06 4.87 -1.28
CA ALA A 31 9.29 6.32 -1.20
C ALA A 31 8.74 6.97 0.09
N THR A 32 7.75 6.35 0.73
CA THR A 32 7.05 6.92 1.90
C THR A 32 7.28 6.16 3.21
N GLY A 33 7.74 4.90 3.14
CA GLY A 33 7.95 4.06 4.32
C GLY A 33 6.67 3.62 5.04
N LEU A 34 5.50 3.77 4.39
CA LEU A 34 4.21 3.49 5.01
C LEU A 34 3.98 2.00 5.25
N ARG A 35 3.23 1.71 6.31
CA ARG A 35 2.76 0.36 6.62
C ARG A 35 1.62 -0.02 5.68
N ILE A 36 1.43 -1.33 5.46
CA ILE A 36 0.30 -1.86 4.66
C ILE A 36 -1.03 -1.29 5.14
N SER A 37 -1.25 -1.19 6.45
CA SER A 37 -2.48 -0.62 7.01
C SER A 37 -2.64 0.86 6.71
N GLU A 38 -1.57 1.63 6.69
CA GLU A 38 -1.60 3.06 6.35
C GLU A 38 -1.87 3.22 4.85
N LEU A 39 -1.22 2.43 4.00
CA LEU A 39 -1.44 2.40 2.55
C LEU A 39 -2.88 2.01 2.18
N ALA A 40 -3.43 0.99 2.82
CA ALA A 40 -4.80 0.52 2.57
C ALA A 40 -5.87 1.55 2.99
N ASN A 41 -5.57 2.38 3.99
CA ASN A 41 -6.50 3.41 4.48
C ASN A 41 -6.23 4.80 3.88
N ALA A 42 -5.19 4.95 3.04
CA ALA A 42 -4.87 6.22 2.40
C ALA A 42 -5.94 6.56 1.34
N ALA A 43 -6.45 7.78 1.38
CA ALA A 43 -7.46 8.30 0.48
C ALA A 43 -7.01 9.64 -0.12
N LEU A 44 -7.52 9.99 -1.30
CA LEU A 44 -7.12 11.22 -1.98
C LEU A 44 -7.41 12.48 -1.16
N ARG A 45 -8.52 12.48 -0.41
CA ARG A 45 -8.88 13.55 0.54
C ARG A 45 -7.86 13.76 1.69
N HIS A 46 -6.93 12.84 1.89
CA HIS A 46 -5.88 12.98 2.90
C HIS A 46 -4.61 13.64 2.34
N LEU A 47 -4.62 14.01 1.06
CA LEU A 47 -3.52 14.68 0.41
C LEU A 47 -3.76 16.18 0.46
N ASP A 48 -2.72 16.92 0.83
CA ASP A 48 -2.76 18.37 0.91
C ASP A 48 -1.44 18.97 0.42
N VAL A 49 -1.48 20.25 0.06
CA VAL A 49 -0.31 21.04 -0.29
C VAL A 49 -0.25 22.24 0.63
N ASP A 50 0.85 22.38 1.35
CA ASP A 50 1.01 23.52 2.26
C ASP A 50 1.36 24.81 1.51
N ALA A 51 1.46 25.91 2.26
CA ALA A 51 1.78 27.23 1.72
C ALA A 51 3.17 27.30 1.04
N ALA A 52 4.08 26.36 1.34
CA ALA A 52 5.39 26.28 0.71
C ALA A 52 5.37 25.43 -0.58
N GLY A 53 4.23 24.80 -0.91
CA GLY A 53 4.09 23.91 -2.07
C GLY A 53 4.49 22.47 -1.76
N ASP A 54 4.79 22.13 -0.51
CA ASP A 54 5.13 20.77 -0.13
C ASP A 54 3.87 19.91 -0.04
N HIS A 55 3.98 18.70 -0.57
CA HIS A 55 2.87 17.76 -0.65
C HIS A 55 2.91 16.84 0.56
N TRP A 56 1.76 16.67 1.21
CA TRP A 56 1.63 15.89 2.43
C TRP A 56 0.56 14.83 2.28
N LEU A 57 0.79 13.67 2.90
CA LEU A 57 -0.23 12.64 3.10
C LEU A 57 -0.50 12.49 4.59
N HIS A 58 -1.73 12.80 4.99
CA HIS A 58 -2.24 12.66 6.35
C HIS A 58 -2.74 11.24 6.60
N LEU A 59 -2.39 10.69 7.76
CA LEU A 59 -2.64 9.29 8.10
C LEU A 59 -2.98 9.15 9.57
N VAL A 60 -3.58 8.01 9.91
CA VAL A 60 -3.73 7.57 11.30
C VAL A 60 -2.73 6.45 11.54
N GLY A 61 -1.68 6.75 12.31
CA GLY A 61 -0.60 5.83 12.63
C GLY A 61 -0.92 4.87 13.77
N LYS A 62 0.11 4.17 14.25
CA LYS A 62 -0.01 3.20 15.36
C LYS A 62 -0.67 3.82 16.59
N GLY A 63 -1.70 3.15 17.12
CA GLY A 63 -2.41 3.60 18.32
C GLY A 63 -3.40 4.73 18.08
N GLY A 64 -3.81 4.97 16.83
CA GLY A 64 -4.83 5.97 16.49
C GLY A 64 -4.30 7.40 16.44
N LYS A 65 -2.98 7.60 16.49
CA LYS A 65 -2.38 8.93 16.51
C LYS A 65 -2.29 9.50 15.09
N PRO A 66 -2.68 10.77 14.87
CA PRO A 66 -2.42 11.44 13.61
C PRO A 66 -0.94 11.41 13.26
N ALA A 67 -0.65 11.11 12.00
CA ALA A 67 0.67 11.14 11.41
C ALA A 67 0.60 11.84 10.05
N ARG A 68 1.72 12.37 9.59
CA ARG A 68 1.85 12.88 8.23
C ARG A 68 3.19 12.47 7.65
N VAL A 69 3.21 12.21 6.35
CA VAL A 69 4.45 11.97 5.60
C VAL A 69 4.53 12.96 4.46
N THR A 70 5.75 13.43 4.18
CA THR A 70 6.01 14.24 2.99
C THR A 70 5.99 13.34 1.75
N LEU A 71 5.37 13.82 0.68
CA LEU A 71 5.43 13.19 -0.62
C LEU A 71 6.63 13.73 -1.38
N THR A 72 7.74 13.01 -1.25
CA THR A 72 8.94 13.23 -2.06
C THR A 72 8.62 13.20 -3.56
N PRO A 73 9.45 13.79 -4.44
CA PRO A 73 9.22 13.74 -5.88
C PRO A 73 9.01 12.31 -6.43
N LEU A 74 9.71 11.32 -5.84
CA LEU A 74 9.53 9.91 -6.16
C LEU A 74 8.13 9.39 -5.79
N ALA A 75 7.64 9.72 -4.59
CA ALA A 75 6.30 9.34 -4.14
C ALA A 75 5.21 10.00 -5.01
N ARG A 76 5.39 11.28 -5.38
CA ARG A 76 4.46 12.00 -6.26
C ARG A 76 4.39 11.36 -7.65
N THR A 77 5.54 11.08 -8.26
CA THR A 77 5.60 10.43 -9.57
C THR A 77 4.89 9.06 -9.57
N ALA A 78 5.11 8.27 -8.51
CA ALA A 78 4.43 6.99 -8.35
C ALA A 78 2.90 7.15 -8.21
N LEU A 79 2.47 8.14 -7.41
CA LEU A 79 1.06 8.46 -7.21
C LEU A 79 0.38 8.91 -8.52
N GLU A 80 0.94 9.91 -9.20
CA GLU A 80 0.39 10.44 -10.46
C GLU A 80 0.24 9.34 -11.51
N ARG A 81 1.28 8.53 -11.71
CA ARG A 81 1.23 7.38 -12.60
C ARG A 81 0.10 6.43 -12.23
N HIS A 82 -0.04 6.12 -10.94
CA HIS A 82 -1.08 5.21 -10.47
C HIS A 82 -2.49 5.76 -10.69
N LEU A 83 -2.68 7.07 -10.50
CA LEU A 83 -3.96 7.72 -10.76
C LEU A 83 -4.31 7.71 -12.24
N LEU A 84 -3.34 7.97 -13.12
CA LEU A 84 -3.53 7.86 -14.57
C LEU A 84 -3.90 6.44 -15.00
N GLU A 85 -3.17 5.43 -14.49
CA GLU A 85 -3.48 4.00 -14.74
C GLU A 85 -4.88 3.61 -14.26
N ARG A 86 -5.43 4.31 -13.25
CA ARG A 86 -6.80 4.13 -12.74
C ARG A 86 -7.84 5.03 -13.41
N GLY A 87 -7.46 5.89 -14.36
CA GLY A 87 -8.35 6.88 -14.96
C GLY A 87 -8.85 7.95 -13.98
N LEU A 88 -8.10 8.21 -12.91
CA LEU A 88 -8.43 9.21 -11.89
C LEU A 88 -7.74 10.54 -12.18
N PRO A 89 -8.35 11.68 -11.80
CA PRO A 89 -7.71 12.98 -11.90
C PRO A 89 -6.39 13.01 -11.11
N VAL A 90 -5.35 13.63 -11.66
CA VAL A 90 -4.08 13.89 -10.93
C VAL A 90 -4.07 15.25 -10.21
N SER A 91 -5.05 16.11 -10.51
CA SER A 91 -5.17 17.42 -9.88
C SER A 91 -5.85 17.33 -8.51
N LEU A 92 -5.16 17.81 -7.47
CA LEU A 92 -5.64 17.92 -6.09
C LEU A 92 -7.00 18.61 -5.97
N ALA A 93 -7.25 19.66 -6.76
CA ALA A 93 -8.52 20.39 -6.76
C ALA A 93 -9.73 19.50 -7.12
N ARG A 94 -9.50 18.33 -7.73
CA ARG A 94 -10.52 17.36 -8.12
C ARG A 94 -10.60 16.16 -7.17
N TRP A 95 -9.81 16.13 -6.10
CA TRP A 95 -9.77 15.05 -5.11
C TRP A 95 -10.80 15.23 -3.99
N ASN A 96 -12.04 15.54 -4.36
CA ASN A 96 -13.15 15.76 -3.43
C ASN A 96 -14.24 14.66 -3.49
N PRO A 97 -13.83 13.38 -3.41
CA PRO A 97 -14.55 12.38 -2.61
C PRO A 97 -13.62 11.52 -1.72
N PRO A 98 -14.16 10.68 -0.80
CA PRO A 98 -13.40 9.75 0.06
C PRO A 98 -12.77 8.57 -0.71
N LYS A 99 -12.17 8.84 -1.87
CA LYS A 99 -11.70 7.81 -2.80
C LYS A 99 -10.36 7.22 -2.31
N PRO A 100 -10.27 5.90 -2.11
CA PRO A 100 -9.03 5.23 -1.70
C PRO A 100 -7.94 5.40 -2.76
N ILE A 101 -6.70 5.68 -2.33
CA ILE A 101 -5.53 5.72 -3.22
C ILE A 101 -5.29 4.33 -3.81
N VAL A 102 -5.43 3.28 -2.98
CA VAL A 102 -5.39 1.89 -3.43
C VAL A 102 -6.81 1.32 -3.50
N GLY A 103 -7.35 1.23 -4.72
CA GLY A 103 -8.70 0.70 -4.97
C GLY A 103 -8.82 -0.81 -4.75
N SER A 104 -10.05 -1.27 -4.52
CA SER A 104 -10.39 -2.69 -4.44
C SER A 104 -10.02 -3.46 -5.72
N LEU A 105 -9.85 -4.78 -5.57
CA LEU A 105 -9.57 -5.71 -6.67
C LEU A 105 -10.74 -5.86 -7.65
N ASP A 106 -11.96 -5.65 -7.18
CA ASP A 106 -13.18 -5.94 -7.94
C ASP A 106 -13.66 -4.73 -8.75
N GLY A 107 -12.82 -3.71 -8.90
CA GLY A 107 -13.14 -2.48 -9.64
C GLY A 107 -14.13 -1.54 -8.95
N GLY A 108 -14.59 -1.89 -7.74
CA GLY A 108 -15.52 -1.07 -6.95
C GLY A 108 -14.90 0.22 -6.40
N GLU A 109 -15.77 1.11 -5.94
CA GLU A 109 -15.42 2.38 -5.27
C GLU A 109 -14.80 2.16 -3.87
N THR A 110 -14.81 0.93 -3.37
CA THR A 110 -14.29 0.56 -2.04
C THR A 110 -12.77 0.42 -2.03
N GLY A 111 -12.16 0.62 -0.86
CA GLY A 111 -10.72 0.47 -0.66
C GLY A 111 -10.32 -1.00 -0.61
N ILE A 112 -9.08 -1.30 -1.00
CA ILE A 112 -8.52 -2.63 -0.73
C ILE A 112 -8.40 -2.84 0.79
N THR A 113 -8.77 -4.03 1.27
CA THR A 113 -8.56 -4.33 2.69
C THR A 113 -7.06 -4.51 2.98
N PRO A 114 -6.58 -4.17 4.19
CA PRO A 114 -5.17 -4.39 4.55
C PRO A 114 -4.72 -5.86 4.37
N LEU A 115 -5.61 -6.81 4.69
CA LEU A 115 -5.35 -8.24 4.50
C LEU A 115 -5.14 -8.58 3.03
N ARG A 116 -6.03 -8.08 2.15
CA ARG A 116 -5.93 -8.37 0.73
C ARG A 116 -4.71 -7.70 0.08
N LEU A 117 -4.37 -6.50 0.54
CA LEU A 117 -3.16 -5.80 0.14
C LEU A 117 -1.90 -6.61 0.51
N TRP A 118 -1.90 -7.15 1.71
CA TRP A 118 -0.86 -8.04 2.21
C TRP A 118 -0.74 -9.32 1.40
N GLU A 119 -1.85 -9.96 1.03
CA GLU A 119 -1.84 -11.18 0.19
C GLU A 119 -1.23 -10.92 -1.19
N VAL A 120 -1.56 -9.78 -1.82
CA VAL A 120 -1.02 -9.38 -3.12
C VAL A 120 0.50 -9.17 -3.04
N MET A 121 0.98 -8.43 -2.04
CA MET A 121 2.42 -8.23 -1.86
C MET A 121 3.12 -9.57 -1.58
N HIS A 122 2.54 -10.42 -0.73
CA HIS A 122 3.09 -11.73 -0.42
C HIS A 122 3.21 -12.63 -1.65
N ARG A 123 2.15 -12.69 -2.48
CA ARG A 123 2.16 -13.45 -3.74
C ARG A 123 3.29 -12.99 -4.65
N PHE A 124 3.48 -11.68 -4.81
CA PHE A 124 4.58 -11.13 -5.62
C PHE A 124 5.95 -11.51 -5.07
N PHE A 125 6.17 -11.34 -3.77
CA PHE A 125 7.46 -11.61 -3.18
C PHE A 125 7.84 -13.10 -3.24
N ARG A 126 6.86 -14.01 -3.12
CA ARG A 126 7.07 -15.45 -3.38
C ARG A 126 7.42 -15.72 -4.82
N LEU A 127 6.70 -15.11 -5.77
CA LEU A 127 7.02 -15.22 -7.18
C LEU A 127 8.46 -14.76 -7.44
N ALA A 128 8.84 -13.59 -6.94
CA ALA A 128 10.18 -13.05 -7.11
C ALA A 128 11.26 -13.95 -6.52
N ALA A 129 11.04 -14.52 -5.33
CA ALA A 129 11.97 -15.49 -4.74
C ALA A 129 12.13 -16.75 -5.61
N ASN A 130 11.04 -17.27 -6.17
CA ASN A 130 11.11 -18.45 -7.04
C ASN A 130 11.80 -18.12 -8.38
N THR A 131 11.56 -16.93 -8.95
CA THR A 131 12.19 -16.51 -10.21
C THR A 131 13.71 -16.41 -10.08
N ILE A 132 14.22 -15.91 -8.95
CA ILE A 132 15.67 -15.73 -8.76
C ILE A 132 16.37 -16.96 -8.18
N GLU A 133 15.63 -18.03 -7.84
CA GLU A 133 16.19 -19.18 -7.13
C GLU A 133 17.22 -19.94 -7.98
N GLY A 134 16.99 -20.06 -9.28
CA GLY A 134 17.92 -20.75 -10.19
C GLY A 134 19.28 -20.06 -10.26
N ASP A 135 19.31 -18.73 -10.33
CA ASP A 135 20.56 -17.96 -10.48
C ASP A 135 21.17 -17.57 -9.13
N HIS A 136 20.34 -17.35 -8.10
CA HIS A 136 20.74 -16.77 -6.82
C HIS A 136 20.02 -17.43 -5.62
N PRO A 137 20.27 -18.72 -5.33
CA PRO A 137 19.55 -19.47 -4.30
C PRO A 137 19.70 -18.88 -2.89
N ALA A 138 20.89 -18.36 -2.54
CA ALA A 138 21.12 -17.73 -1.24
C ALA A 138 20.32 -16.42 -1.07
N LEU A 139 20.13 -15.66 -2.16
CA LEU A 139 19.31 -14.44 -2.15
C LEU A 139 17.82 -14.79 -2.08
N ALA A 140 17.38 -15.83 -2.79
CA ALA A 140 16.02 -16.34 -2.71
C ALA A 140 15.64 -16.73 -1.27
N GLU A 141 16.51 -17.45 -0.57
CA GLU A 141 16.23 -17.83 0.82
C GLU A 141 16.25 -16.64 1.79
N LYS A 142 17.18 -15.68 1.60
CA LYS A 142 17.17 -14.41 2.37
C LYS A 142 15.84 -13.67 2.17
N LEU A 143 15.37 -13.59 0.93
CA LEU A 143 14.10 -12.95 0.60
C LEU A 143 12.92 -13.69 1.26
N ARG A 144 12.87 -15.02 1.18
CA ARG A 144 11.85 -15.86 1.86
C ARG A 144 11.84 -15.64 3.37
N ARG A 145 13.00 -15.54 4.02
CA ARG A 145 13.10 -15.23 5.46
C ARG A 145 12.58 -13.84 5.78
N ALA A 146 13.00 -12.83 5.01
CA ALA A 146 12.55 -11.45 5.20
C ALA A 146 11.03 -11.33 5.08
N ILE A 147 10.44 -11.99 4.06
CA ILE A 147 8.99 -12.08 3.88
C ILE A 147 8.35 -12.71 5.11
N ARG A 148 8.80 -13.89 5.57
CA ARG A 148 8.23 -14.55 6.76
C ARG A 148 8.25 -13.65 7.99
N GLN A 149 9.35 -12.94 8.23
CA GLN A 149 9.49 -12.03 9.37
C GLN A 149 8.55 -10.83 9.25
N TRP A 150 8.50 -10.21 8.07
CA TRP A 150 7.61 -9.09 7.79
C TRP A 150 6.13 -9.48 7.92
N MET A 151 5.78 -10.71 7.52
CA MET A 151 4.43 -11.27 7.63
C MET A 151 4.00 -11.42 9.08
N ARG A 152 4.87 -11.94 9.95
CA ARG A 152 4.61 -12.07 11.39
C ARG A 152 4.40 -10.70 12.05
N HIS A 153 5.19 -9.69 11.69
CA HIS A 153 5.07 -8.34 12.24
C HIS A 153 3.79 -7.62 11.76
N SER A 154 3.43 -7.79 10.49
CA SER A 154 2.23 -7.18 9.90
C SER A 154 0.93 -7.83 10.42
N HIS A 155 0.89 -9.16 10.55
CA HIS A 155 -0.25 -9.89 11.11
C HIS A 155 -0.48 -9.55 12.59
N ALA A 156 0.59 -9.50 13.40
CA ALA A 156 0.50 -9.08 14.80
C ALA A 156 -0.07 -7.65 14.94
N THR A 157 0.36 -6.74 14.07
CA THR A 157 -0.16 -5.37 14.05
C THR A 157 -1.63 -5.30 13.61
N HIS A 158 -2.06 -6.13 12.65
CA HIS A 158 -3.46 -6.21 12.24
C HIS A 158 -4.38 -6.81 13.32
N ALA A 159 -3.95 -7.88 13.99
CA ALA A 159 -4.71 -8.50 15.07
C ALA A 159 -4.92 -7.52 16.24
N LEU A 160 -3.91 -6.70 16.56
CA LEU A 160 -4.03 -5.65 17.58
C LEU A 160 -4.99 -4.53 17.18
N ALA A 161 -5.08 -4.18 15.89
CA ALA A 161 -6.01 -3.15 15.40
C ALA A 161 -7.48 -3.61 15.45
N LYS A 162 -7.74 -4.92 15.34
CA LYS A 162 -9.09 -5.50 15.50
C LYS A 162 -9.49 -5.75 16.97
N GLY A 163 -8.56 -5.69 17.91
CA GLY A 163 -8.78 -6.02 19.33
C GLY A 163 -9.17 -4.83 20.24
N VAL A 164 -9.32 -3.61 19.71
CA VAL A 164 -9.70 -2.44 20.52
C VAL A 164 -11.17 -2.09 20.29
N GLU A 165 -12.06 -2.95 20.77
CA GLU A 165 -13.42 -2.56 21.13
C GLU A 165 -13.45 -2.38 22.65
N ARG A 166 -13.00 -1.21 23.12
CA ARG A 166 -13.04 -0.88 24.55
C ARG A 166 -14.49 -0.51 24.89
N LYS A 167 -15.26 -1.48 25.39
CA LYS A 167 -16.56 -1.23 26.04
C LYS A 167 -16.40 -0.04 27.01
N ARG A 168 -17.10 1.06 26.72
CA ARG A 168 -17.27 2.17 27.65
C ARG A 168 -18.21 1.67 28.76
N PRO A 169 -17.87 1.77 30.06
CA PRO A 169 -18.83 1.45 31.09
C PRO A 169 -19.97 2.48 31.03
N VAL A 170 -21.20 1.98 30.85
CA VAL A 170 -22.43 2.73 31.09
C VAL A 170 -22.52 2.90 32.60
N ASN A 171 -22.60 4.14 33.07
CA ASN A 171 -22.91 4.44 34.47
C ASN A 171 -24.42 4.71 34.54
N PRO A 172 -25.21 3.94 35.31
CA PRO A 172 -26.60 4.30 35.56
C PRO A 172 -26.67 5.44 36.59
N SER A 173 -27.66 6.31 36.37
CA SER A 173 -28.00 7.52 37.11
C SER A 173 -28.29 7.31 38.59
#